data_AF-A0A4Q3IE27-F1
#
_entry.id   AF-A0A4Q3IE27-F1
#
_cell.length_a   1.000
_cell.length_b   1.000
_cell.length_c   1.000
_cell.angle_alpha   90.00
_cell.angle_beta   90.00
_cell.angle_gamma   90.00
#
_symmetry.space_group_name_H-M   'P 1'
#
loop_
_entity.id
_entity.type
_entity.pdbx_description
1 polymer ?
#
loop_
_entity_poly.entity_id
_entity_poly.type
_entity_poly.pdbx_seq_one_letter_code
_entity_poly.pdbx_strand_id
1 'polypeptide(L)'
;RVDPISDQLLGRAGAGLGLAIVATPVALIIPFVDPGDAKSAQCGPVLAGARASAQRTTKGDARDDVGKGTTAKSEDGKQSRDGKKEQRKKFLGIF
;
A
#
# COMPACT_ATOMS: atom_id res chain seq x y z
N ARG A 1 3.70 -45.75 -23.61
CA ARG A 1 3.30 -44.31 -23.52
C ARG A 1 2.66 -44.15 -22.16
N VAL A 2 3.24 -43.35 -21.27
CA VAL A 2 2.64 -43.08 -19.94
C VAL A 2 1.67 -41.93 -20.12
N ASP A 3 0.46 -42.09 -19.59
CA ASP A 3 -0.53 -41.01 -19.52
C ASP A 3 -0.45 -40.37 -18.12
N PRO A 4 0.14 -39.17 -17.99
CA PRO A 4 0.30 -38.51 -16.69
C PRO A 4 -1.03 -37.97 -16.12
N ILE A 5 -2.10 -37.88 -16.93
CA ILE A 5 -3.40 -37.38 -16.49
C ILE A 5 -4.49 -38.35 -16.94
N SER A 6 -4.68 -39.40 -16.15
CA SER A 6 -5.76 -40.36 -16.37
C SER A 6 -7.12 -39.85 -15.87
N ASP A 7 -8.20 -40.35 -16.46
CA ASP A 7 -9.57 -40.06 -16.01
C ASP A 7 -9.79 -40.39 -14.53
N GLN A 8 -9.12 -41.43 -14.03
CA GLN A 8 -9.20 -41.83 -12.63
C GLN A 8 -8.48 -40.84 -11.70
N LEU A 9 -7.36 -40.26 -12.14
CA LEU A 9 -6.68 -39.19 -11.42
C LEU A 9 -7.57 -37.94 -11.36
N LEU A 10 -8.16 -37.57 -12.50
CA LEU A 10 -9.03 -36.41 -12.60
C LEU A 10 -10.30 -36.57 -11.74
N GLY A 11 -10.92 -37.76 -11.75
CA GLY A 11 -12.08 -38.06 -10.92
C GLY A 11 -11.79 -37.98 -9.43
N ARG A 12 -10.63 -38.50 -8.97
CA ARG A 12 -10.22 -38.41 -7.56
C ARG A 12 -9.86 -36.99 -7.15
N ALA A 13 -9.16 -36.26 -8.01
CA ALA A 13 -8.84 -34.86 -7.76
C ALA A 13 -10.11 -34.01 -7.65
N GLY A 14 -11.07 -34.18 -8.57
CA GLY A 14 -12.36 -33.50 -8.55
C GLY A 14 -13.17 -33.81 -7.29
N ALA A 15 -13.29 -35.09 -6.91
CA ALA A 15 -13.99 -35.50 -5.69
C ALA A 15 -13.30 -34.94 -4.43
N GLY A 16 -11.97 -34.99 -4.36
CA GLY A 16 -11.20 -34.47 -3.23
C GLY A 16 -11.35 -32.95 -3.05
N LEU A 17 -11.25 -32.19 -4.15
CA LEU A 17 -11.45 -30.74 -4.14
C LEU A 17 -12.90 -30.37 -3.80
N GLY A 18 -13.88 -31.08 -4.35
CA GLY A 18 -15.29 -30.87 -4.03
C GLY A 18 -15.59 -31.12 -2.55
N LEU A 19 -15.07 -32.20 -1.98
CA LEU A 19 -15.23 -32.51 -0.57
C LEU A 19 -14.53 -31.47 0.33
N ALA A 20 -13.34 -31.00 -0.06
CA ALA A 20 -12.63 -29.95 0.67
C ALA A 20 -13.45 -28.65 0.73
N ILE A 21 -14.05 -28.21 -0.38
CA ILE A 21 -14.89 -27.01 -0.42
C ILE A 21 -16.08 -27.13 0.55
N VAL A 22 -16.74 -28.29 0.59
CA VAL A 22 -17.91 -28.52 1.46
C VAL A 22 -17.50 -28.66 2.92
N ALA A 23 -16.39 -29.35 3.20
CA ALA A 23 -15.95 -29.63 4.56
C ALA A 23 -15.26 -28.44 5.24
N THR A 24 -14.62 -27.54 4.48
CA THR A 24 -13.82 -26.42 5.01
C THR A 24 -14.16 -25.06 4.38
N PRO A 25 -15.43 -24.62 4.42
CA PRO A 25 -15.84 -23.36 3.79
C PRO A 25 -15.09 -22.14 4.34
N VAL A 26 -14.71 -22.14 5.63
CA VAL A 26 -13.93 -21.04 6.24
C VAL A 26 -12.52 -20.97 5.66
N ALA A 27 -11.90 -22.12 5.36
CA ALA A 27 -10.55 -22.17 4.79
C ALA A 27 -10.48 -21.54 3.39
N LEU A 28 -11.61 -21.49 2.66
CA LEU A 28 -11.70 -20.82 1.37
C LEU A 28 -11.60 -19.30 1.48
N ILE A 29 -11.92 -18.73 2.63
CA ILE A 29 -11.96 -17.27 2.85
C ILE A 29 -10.64 -16.76 3.43
N ILE A 30 -9.89 -17.59 4.17
CA ILE A 30 -8.58 -17.24 4.76
C ILE A 30 -7.62 -16.54 3.79
N PRO A 31 -7.41 -16.99 2.53
CA PRO A 31 -6.49 -16.31 1.62
C PRO A 31 -6.97 -14.91 1.17
N PHE A 32 -8.23 -14.58 1.40
CA PHE A 32 -8.82 -13.25 1.12
C PHE A 32 -8.92 -12.38 2.37
N VAL A 33 -8.62 -12.94 3.54
CA VAL A 33 -8.41 -12.16 4.75
C VAL A 33 -6.98 -11.66 4.68
N ASP A 34 -6.82 -10.40 4.30
CA ASP A 34 -5.59 -9.67 4.54
C ASP A 34 -5.65 -9.15 5.99
N PRO A 35 -4.94 -9.78 6.96
CA PRO A 35 -4.86 -9.26 8.32
C PRO A 35 -4.06 -7.96 8.40
N GLY A 36 -3.67 -7.38 7.25
CA GLY A 36 -3.10 -6.07 7.01
C GLY A 36 -3.12 -5.16 8.22
N ASP A 37 -2.06 -5.28 9.03
CA ASP A 37 -1.61 -4.17 9.84
C ASP A 37 -1.17 -3.09 8.84
N ALA A 38 -2.01 -2.09 8.63
CA ALA A 38 -1.76 -0.95 7.73
C ALA A 38 -0.41 -0.25 8.02
N LYS A 39 0.23 -0.55 9.16
CA LYS A 39 1.56 -0.13 9.58
C LYS A 39 2.71 -0.86 8.87
N SER A 40 2.51 -2.10 8.41
CA SER A 40 3.54 -2.95 7.78
C SER A 40 3.44 -3.02 6.26
N ALA A 41 2.39 -2.46 5.66
CA ALA A 41 2.38 -2.23 4.23
C ALA A 41 3.57 -1.31 3.89
N GLN A 42 4.60 -1.83 3.21
CA GLN A 42 5.69 -1.05 2.63
C GLN A 42 5.15 -0.22 1.46
N CYS A 43 4.19 0.65 1.75
CA CYS A 43 3.67 1.67 0.86
C CYS A 43 4.72 2.73 0.55
N GLY A 44 6.02 2.50 0.76
CA GLY A 44 7.09 3.49 0.54
C GLY A 44 6.95 4.23 -0.80
N PRO A 45 6.77 3.52 -1.93
CA PRO A 45 6.54 4.17 -3.22
C PRO A 45 5.17 4.89 -3.34
N VAL A 46 4.12 4.31 -2.76
CA VAL A 46 2.74 4.86 -2.84
C VAL A 46 2.58 6.09 -1.95
N LEU A 47 3.17 6.11 -0.75
CA LEU A 47 3.26 7.24 0.16
C LEU A 47 4.24 8.30 -0.34
N ALA A 48 5.30 7.93 -1.05
CA ALA A 48 6.20 8.89 -1.69
C ALA A 48 5.52 9.65 -2.86
N GLY A 49 4.56 9.02 -3.53
CA GLY A 49 3.71 9.66 -4.54
C GLY A 49 2.40 10.26 -3.99
N ALA A 50 2.05 9.98 -2.72
CA ALA A 50 0.82 10.46 -2.13
C ALA A 50 0.91 11.98 -1.92
N ARG A 51 -0.12 12.70 -2.37
CA ARG A 51 -0.29 14.11 -2.01
C ARG A 51 -0.34 14.23 -0.49
N ALA A 52 0.26 15.27 0.07
CA ALA A 52 0.27 15.51 1.52
C ALA A 52 -1.12 15.41 2.17
N SER A 53 -2.18 15.85 1.47
CA SER A 53 -3.56 15.75 1.94
C SER A 53 -4.08 14.31 2.12
N ALA A 54 -3.45 13.33 1.48
CA ALA A 54 -3.79 11.92 1.56
C ALA A 54 -2.97 11.17 2.63
N GLN A 55 -1.92 11.78 3.20
CA GLN A 55 -1.08 11.12 4.19
C GLN A 55 -1.69 11.25 5.59
N ARG A 56 -1.84 10.11 6.28
CA ARG A 56 -2.42 10.02 7.62
C ARG A 56 -1.42 9.49 8.65
N THR A 57 -1.60 9.84 9.92
CA THR A 57 -0.85 9.28 11.05
C THR A 57 -1.27 7.82 11.27
N THR A 58 -0.53 7.10 12.12
CA THR A 58 -0.93 5.75 12.55
C THR A 58 -2.29 5.69 13.25
N LYS A 59 -2.82 6.85 13.69
CA LYS A 59 -4.14 7.01 14.30
C LYS A 59 -5.22 7.47 13.30
N GLY A 60 -4.86 7.72 12.05
CA GLY A 60 -5.80 8.14 10.99
C GLY A 60 -5.93 9.67 10.81
N ASP A 61 -5.23 10.47 11.61
CA ASP A 61 -5.27 11.93 11.54
C ASP A 61 -4.51 12.46 10.34
N ALA A 62 -4.86 13.65 9.84
CA ALA A 62 -4.08 14.30 8.78
C ALA A 62 -2.68 14.67 9.31
N ARG A 63 -1.65 14.42 8.53
CA ARG A 63 -0.27 14.79 8.89
C ARG A 63 -0.04 16.28 8.69
N ASP A 64 0.64 16.91 9.65
CA ASP A 64 1.01 18.33 9.70
C ASP A 64 2.46 18.59 9.24
N ASP A 65 3.31 17.57 9.32
CA ASP A 65 4.74 17.61 8.97
C ASP A 65 5.05 17.48 7.47
N VAL A 66 4.03 17.15 6.67
CA VAL A 66 4.08 17.06 5.21
C VAL A 66 3.33 18.25 4.63
N GLY A 67 4.05 19.29 4.21
CA GLY A 67 3.48 20.57 3.77
C GLY A 67 2.30 20.43 2.79
N LYS A 68 1.40 21.41 2.76
CA LYS A 68 0.04 21.33 2.15
C LYS A 68 -0.03 21.23 0.61
N GLY A 69 0.90 20.52 -0.04
CA GLY A 69 0.98 20.43 -1.51
C GLY A 69 1.54 21.69 -2.18
N THR A 70 2.15 22.58 -1.40
CA THR A 70 2.92 23.73 -1.88
C THR A 70 4.39 23.53 -1.53
N THR A 71 5.30 24.32 -2.11
CA THR A 71 6.72 24.28 -1.71
C THR A 71 6.96 24.84 -0.31
N ALA A 72 5.93 25.39 0.35
CA ALA A 72 6.03 25.86 1.73
C ALA A 72 5.98 24.70 2.71
N LYS A 73 7.00 24.61 3.57
CA LYS A 73 7.11 23.61 4.64
C LYS A 73 6.49 24.05 5.97
N SER A 74 5.90 25.25 6.03
CA SER A 74 5.25 25.76 7.25
C SER A 74 3.82 25.24 7.35
N GLU A 75 3.36 25.03 8.58
CA GLU A 75 2.00 24.59 8.91
C GLU A 75 0.91 25.50 8.33
N ASP A 76 1.18 26.81 8.22
CA ASP A 76 0.28 27.79 7.61
C ASP A 76 0.19 27.66 6.08
N GLY A 77 1.00 26.80 5.45
CA GLY A 77 1.14 26.69 4.00
C GLY A 77 1.76 27.93 3.36
N LYS A 78 2.26 28.88 4.16
CA LYS A 78 2.94 30.09 3.71
C LYS A 78 4.44 29.91 3.78
N GLN A 79 5.12 30.36 2.74
CA GLN A 79 6.58 30.24 2.67
C GLN A 79 7.23 31.28 3.59
N SER A 80 8.06 30.84 4.54
CA SER A 80 8.83 31.78 5.38
C SER A 80 9.81 32.57 4.52
N ARG A 81 10.17 33.79 4.94
CA ARG A 81 11.10 34.66 4.19
C ARG A 81 12.44 33.97 3.95
N ASP A 82 12.95 33.25 4.92
CA ASP A 82 14.21 32.51 4.83
C ASP A 82 14.07 31.28 3.92
N GLY A 83 12.96 30.54 4.02
CA GLY A 83 12.67 29.41 3.13
C GLY A 83 12.49 29.84 1.66
N LYS A 84 12.00 31.07 1.40
CA LYS A 84 11.91 31.64 0.05
C LYS A 84 13.28 31.99 -0.53
N LYS A 85 14.18 32.55 0.30
CA LYS A 85 15.56 32.85 -0.10
C LYS A 85 16.35 31.57 -0.38
N GLU A 86 16.22 30.56 0.48
CA GLU A 86 16.92 29.29 0.34
C GLU A 86 16.45 28.50 -0.89
N GLN A 87 15.14 28.46 -1.16
CA GLN A 87 14.63 27.86 -2.40
C GLN A 87 15.14 28.62 -3.63
N ARG A 88 15.12 29.96 -3.61
CA ARG A 88 15.63 30.75 -4.74
C ARG A 88 17.12 30.47 -5.01
N LYS A 89 17.93 30.32 -3.97
CA LYS A 89 19.35 29.94 -4.09
C LYS A 89 19.51 28.56 -4.74
N LYS A 90 18.75 27.56 -4.27
CA LYS A 90 18.73 26.21 -4.87
C LYS A 90 18.28 26.22 -6.33
N PHE A 91 17.24 27.00 -6.68
CA PHE A 91 16.79 27.17 -8.07
C PHE A 91 17.85 27.81 -8.97
N LEU A 92 18.69 28.70 -8.42
CA LEU A 92 19.77 29.37 -9.13
C LEU A 92 21.10 28.58 -9.09
N GLY A 93 21.12 27.38 -8.50
CA GLY A 93 22.34 26.56 -8.37
C GLY A 93 23.38 27.12 -7.40
N ILE A 94 22.96 28.00 -6.47
CA ILE A 94 23.80 28.59 -5.43
C ILE A 94 23.58 27.75 -4.17
N PHE A 95 24.58 26.96 -3.78
CA PHE A 95 24.53 26.09 -2.60
C PHE A 95 25.15 26.81 -1.39
#